data_AF-A0A951XM30-F1
#
_entry.id   AF-A0A951XM30-F1
#
_cell.length_a   1.000
_cell.length_b   1.000
_cell.length_c   1.000
_cell.angle_alpha   90.00
_cell.angle_beta   90.00
_cell.angle_gamma   90.00
#
_symmetry.space_group_name_H-M   'P 1'
#
loop_
_entity.id
_entity.type
_entity.pdbx_description
1 polymer ?
#
loop_
_entity_poly.entity_id
_entity_poly.type
_entity_poly.pdbx_seq_one_letter_code
_entity_poly.pdbx_strand_id
1 'polypeptide(L)'
;MAFGADPEAARCFAEGDEAGPVKDYAILPRNFEAMRVFAGAWRRWTFNPMTGERIAMDAAQTESTMRLMGIPPERWPAVWDLLLQCEQEALRGKA
;
A
#
# COMPACT_ATOMS: atom_id res chain seq x y z
N MET A 1 -5.44 15.81 -16.68
CA MET A 1 -4.06 15.45 -16.34
C MET A 1 -4.09 14.60 -15.06
N ALA A 2 -4.50 13.33 -15.20
CA ALA A 2 -3.88 12.29 -14.37
C ALA A 2 -2.45 12.14 -14.89
N PHE A 3 -1.48 11.96 -14.02
CA PHE A 3 -0.09 11.80 -14.43
C PHE A 3 0.04 10.58 -15.37
N GLY A 4 0.13 10.83 -16.67
CA GLY A 4 0.79 9.99 -17.68
C GLY A 4 0.19 8.62 -18.02
N ALA A 5 -0.90 8.17 -17.40
CA ALA A 5 -1.57 6.94 -17.80
C ALA A 5 -2.73 7.23 -18.77
N ASP A 6 -2.79 6.47 -19.86
CA ASP A 6 -3.95 6.38 -20.74
C ASP A 6 -5.20 6.12 -19.88
N PRO A 7 -6.31 6.88 -20.04
CA PRO A 7 -7.56 6.64 -19.34
C PRO A 7 -8.07 5.19 -19.46
N GLU A 8 -7.75 4.46 -20.53
CA GLU A 8 -8.02 3.02 -20.62
C GLU A 8 -7.06 2.17 -19.78
N ALA A 9 -5.80 2.57 -19.63
CA ALA A 9 -4.82 1.89 -18.77
C ALA A 9 -5.07 2.14 -17.27
N ALA A 10 -5.85 3.17 -16.93
CA ALA A 10 -6.33 3.42 -15.57
C ALA A 10 -7.48 2.47 -15.13
N ARG A 11 -7.92 1.53 -15.98
CA ARG A 11 -8.69 0.34 -15.57
C ARG A 11 -7.81 -0.66 -14.81
N CYS A 12 -7.16 -0.21 -13.75
CA CYS A 12 -6.57 -1.12 -12.78
C CYS A 12 -7.68 -1.63 -11.85
N PHE A 13 -8.24 -2.79 -12.22
CA PHE A 13 -8.88 -3.76 -11.32
C PHE A 13 -10.22 -3.35 -10.67
N ALA A 14 -11.12 -2.76 -11.45
CA ALA A 14 -12.54 -2.80 -11.12
C ALA A 14 -13.18 -4.01 -11.83
N GLU A 15 -13.54 -5.01 -11.02
CA GLU A 15 -14.48 -6.11 -11.32
C GLU A 15 -14.02 -7.22 -12.30
N GLY A 16 -14.14 -8.48 -11.86
CA GLY A 16 -14.25 -9.65 -12.74
C GLY A 16 -13.22 -10.75 -12.54
N ASP A 17 -13.73 -11.97 -12.29
CA ASP A 17 -13.06 -13.27 -12.15
C ASP A 17 -12.24 -13.76 -13.37
N GLU A 18 -11.77 -12.88 -14.26
CA GLU A 18 -11.02 -13.26 -15.48
C GLU A 18 -9.62 -12.64 -15.58
N ALA A 19 -8.97 -12.38 -14.45
CA ALA A 19 -7.53 -12.14 -14.46
C ALA A 19 -6.81 -13.51 -14.54
N GLY A 20 -6.08 -13.75 -15.64
CA GLY A 20 -5.14 -14.88 -15.77
C GLY A 20 -4.16 -14.99 -14.59
N PRO A 21 -3.26 -16.00 -14.57
CA PRO A 21 -2.51 -16.39 -13.38
C PRO A 21 -1.97 -15.16 -12.66
N VAL A 22 -2.47 -14.97 -11.44
CA VAL A 22 -2.28 -13.80 -10.60
C VAL A 22 -0.80 -13.45 -10.63
N LYS A 23 -0.44 -12.38 -11.35
CA LYS A 23 0.92 -11.82 -11.24
C LYS A 23 1.12 -11.52 -9.76
N ASP A 24 2.27 -11.88 -9.20
CA ASP A 24 2.57 -11.95 -7.76
C ASP A 24 2.22 -10.69 -6.92
N TYR A 25 1.83 -9.60 -7.57
CA TYR A 25 1.51 -8.30 -6.98
C TYR A 25 0.14 -7.73 -7.42
N ALA A 26 -0.85 -8.57 -7.74
CA ALA A 26 -2.18 -8.09 -8.12
C ALA A 26 -2.88 -7.32 -6.98
N ILE A 27 -3.52 -6.20 -7.33
CA ILE A 27 -4.40 -5.47 -6.42
C ILE A 27 -5.78 -6.11 -6.49
N LEU A 28 -6.20 -6.72 -5.39
CA LEU A 28 -7.46 -7.43 -5.22
C LEU A 28 -8.38 -6.63 -4.28
N PRO A 29 -9.71 -6.81 -4.33
CA PRO A 29 -10.64 -6.11 -3.43
C PRO A 29 -10.26 -6.25 -1.94
N ARG A 30 -9.72 -7.41 -1.55
CA ARG A 30 -9.28 -7.70 -0.18
C ARG A 30 -8.04 -6.92 0.28
N ASN A 31 -7.17 -6.48 -0.64
CA ASN A 31 -5.94 -5.74 -0.30
C ASN A 31 -5.95 -4.28 -0.77
N PHE A 32 -7.01 -3.85 -1.44
CA PHE A 32 -7.13 -2.53 -2.03
C PHE A 32 -6.95 -1.39 -1.01
N GLU A 33 -7.55 -1.51 0.17
CA GLU A 33 -7.40 -0.50 1.23
C GLU A 33 -5.97 -0.40 1.74
N ALA A 34 -5.32 -1.54 1.99
CA ALA A 34 -3.92 -1.57 2.40
C ALA A 34 -3.02 -0.96 1.33
N MET A 35 -3.25 -1.25 0.05
CA MET A 35 -2.50 -0.66 -1.06
C MET A 35 -2.70 0.85 -1.15
N ARG A 36 -3.92 1.35 -0.92
CA ARG A 36 -4.20 2.80 -0.88
C ARG A 36 -3.47 3.48 0.27
N VAL A 37 -3.52 2.90 1.47
CA VAL A 37 -2.82 3.43 2.65
C VAL A 37 -1.30 3.42 2.41
N PHE A 38 -0.78 2.31 1.89
CA PHE A 38 0.64 2.16 1.57
C PHE A 38 1.11 3.23 0.59
N ALA A 39 0.36 3.45 -0.51
CA ALA A 39 0.66 4.49 -1.47
C ALA A 39 0.57 5.91 -0.87
N GLY A 40 -0.43 6.16 -0.02
CA GLY A 40 -0.62 7.44 0.67
C GLY A 40 0.49 7.76 1.67
N ALA A 41 1.03 6.75 2.34
CA ALA A 41 2.08 6.88 3.34
C ALA A 41 3.48 6.51 2.81
N TRP A 42 3.65 6.23 1.51
CA TRP A 42 4.91 5.75 0.90
C TRP A 42 6.14 6.64 1.13
N ARG A 43 5.95 7.94 1.39
CA ARG A 43 7.06 8.86 1.69
C ARG A 43 7.36 8.99 3.18
N ARG A 44 6.59 8.35 4.05
CA ARG A 44 6.63 8.47 5.51
C ARG A 44 7.31 7.23 6.10
N TRP A 45 8.63 7.22 6.00
CA TRP A 45 9.46 6.17 6.58
C TRP A 45 10.13 6.65 7.85
N THR A 46 10.27 5.72 8.80
CA THR A 46 11.21 5.79 9.89
C THR A 46 12.57 5.31 9.38
N PHE A 47 13.63 6.01 9.77
CA PHE A 47 15.00 5.72 9.34
C PHE A 47 15.87 5.33 10.53
N ASN A 48 16.82 4.42 10.30
CA ASN A 48 17.86 4.10 11.26
C ASN A 48 18.79 5.32 11.42
N PRO A 49 18.98 5.85 12.63
CA PRO A 49 19.80 7.05 12.84
C PRO A 49 21.30 6.82 12.58
N MET A 50 21.77 5.58 12.64
CA MET A 50 23.17 5.21 12.43
C MET A 50 23.49 4.90 10.97
N THR A 51 22.61 4.14 10.28
CA THR A 51 22.85 3.71 8.89
C THR A 51 22.16 4.60 7.85
N GLY A 52 21.17 5.41 8.25
CA GLY A 52 20.35 6.21 7.34
C GLY A 52 19.38 5.38 6.50
N GLU A 53 19.27 4.07 6.75
CA GLU A 53 18.41 3.18 5.99
C GLU A 53 16.95 3.24 6.47
N ARG A 54 16.02 2.91 5.58
CA ARG A 54 14.59 2.80 5.96
C ARG A 54 14.40 1.54 6.80
N ILE A 55 13.67 1.64 7.91
CA ILE A 55 13.42 0.51 8.81
C ILE A 55 11.96 0.08 8.86
N ALA A 56 11.04 1.03 8.79
CA ALA A 56 9.59 0.79 8.82
C ALA A 56 8.86 2.05 8.36
N MET A 57 7.59 1.93 8.01
CA MET A 57 6.70 3.07 7.84
C MET A 57 6.41 3.72 9.20
N ASP A 58 6.14 5.02 9.18
CA ASP A 58 5.75 5.74 10.40
C ASP A 58 4.32 5.34 10.81
N ALA A 59 4.17 4.74 11.98
CA ALA A 59 2.90 4.21 12.44
C ALA A 59 1.83 5.31 12.66
N ALA A 60 2.22 6.44 13.25
CA ALA A 60 1.29 7.54 13.55
C ALA A 60 0.80 8.24 12.27
N GLN A 61 1.67 8.39 11.28
CA GLN A 61 1.32 8.92 9.96
C GLN A 61 0.44 7.94 9.17
N THR A 62 0.74 6.65 9.27
CA THR A 62 -0.07 5.60 8.63
C THR A 62 -1.47 5.56 9.23
N GLU A 63 -1.58 5.64 10.56
CA GLU A 63 -2.87 5.75 11.25
C GLU A 63 -3.64 7.01 10.82
N SER A 64 -2.96 8.16 10.76
CA SER A 64 -3.55 9.42 10.27
C SER A 64 -4.06 9.28 8.83
N THR A 65 -3.33 8.54 7.98
CA THR A 65 -3.72 8.25 6.60
C THR A 65 -4.97 7.38 6.56
N MET A 66 -5.06 6.34 7.40
CA MET A 66 -6.25 5.48 7.50
C MET A 66 -7.48 6.27 7.92
N ARG A 67 -7.34 7.19 8.89
CA ARG A 67 -8.40 8.13 9.31
C ARG A 67 -8.83 9.05 8.16
N LEU A 68 -7.88 9.65 7.45
CA LEU A 68 -8.16 10.54 6.31
C LEU A 68 -8.86 9.82 5.15
N MET A 69 -8.57 8.52 4.97
CA MET A 69 -9.21 7.69 3.95
C MET A 69 -10.59 7.17 4.37
N GLY A 70 -11.04 7.46 5.59
CA GLY A 70 -12.33 7.01 6.12
C GLY A 70 -12.39 5.49 6.37
N ILE A 71 -11.25 4.84 6.61
CA ILE A 71 -11.23 3.41 6.93
C ILE A 71 -11.76 3.24 8.36
N PRO A 72 -12.81 2.43 8.56
CA PRO A 72 -13.41 2.30 9.87
C PRO A 72 -12.52 1.46 10.82
N PRO A 73 -12.44 1.79 12.13
CA PRO A 73 -11.49 1.19 13.07
C PRO A 73 -11.51 -0.34 13.13
N GLU A 74 -12.67 -0.98 12.96
CA GLU A 74 -12.83 -2.42 12.96
C GLU A 74 -12.07 -3.13 11.82
N ARG A 75 -11.75 -2.41 10.74
CA ARG A 75 -10.98 -2.94 9.60
C ARG A 75 -9.48 -2.70 9.74
N TRP A 76 -9.06 -1.92 10.72
CA TRP A 76 -7.65 -1.53 10.86
C TRP A 76 -6.70 -2.72 11.06
N PRO A 77 -7.03 -3.75 11.87
CA PRO A 77 -6.13 -4.89 12.03
C PRO A 77 -5.81 -5.58 10.69
N ALA A 78 -6.81 -5.83 9.86
CA ALA A 78 -6.63 -6.46 8.55
C ALA A 78 -5.82 -5.58 7.58
N VAL A 79 -6.02 -4.26 7.64
CA VAL A 79 -5.24 -3.31 6.84
C VAL A 79 -3.78 -3.27 7.30
N TRP A 80 -3.53 -3.31 8.60
CA TRP A 80 -2.19 -3.36 9.17
C TRP A 80 -1.43 -4.64 8.81
N ASP A 81 -2.07 -5.80 8.89
CA ASP A 81 -1.43 -7.07 8.51
C ASP A 81 -0.96 -7.07 7.06
N LEU A 82 -1.77 -6.51 6.16
CA LEU A 82 -1.43 -6.39 4.75
C LEU A 82 -0.38 -5.29 4.49
N LEU A 83 -0.43 -4.18 5.23
CA LEU A 83 0.60 -3.13 5.16
C LEU A 83 1.97 -3.65 5.58
N LEU A 84 2.05 -4.50 6.59
CA LEU A 84 3.30 -5.14 7.01
C LEU A 84 3.90 -5.99 5.89
N GLN A 85 3.08 -6.69 5.10
CA GLN A 85 3.56 -7.44 3.92
C GLN A 85 4.10 -6.48 2.85
N CYS A 86 3.38 -5.40 2.54
CA CYS A 86 3.85 -4.37 1.59
C CYS A 86 5.16 -3.73 2.04
N GLU A 87 5.29 -3.44 3.33
CA GLU A 87 6.49 -2.87 3.94
C GLU A 87 7.69 -3.81 3.80
N GLN A 88 7.53 -5.08 4.17
CA GLN A 88 8.60 -6.08 4.07
C GLN A 88 9.09 -6.25 2.64
N GLU A 89 8.18 -6.32 1.66
CA GLU A 89 8.55 -6.42 0.24
C GLU A 89 9.28 -5.15 -0.25
N ALA A 90 8.83 -3.96 0.18
CA ALA A 90 9.50 -2.71 -0.17
C ALA A 90 10.90 -2.56 0.47
N LEU A 91 11.11 -3.14 1.65
CA LEU A 91 12.42 -3.19 2.29
C LEU A 91 13.34 -4.23 1.62
N ARG A 92 12.80 -5.38 1.20
CA ARG A 92 13.54 -6.42 0.44
C ARG A 92 14.01 -5.94 -0.93
N GLY A 93 13.19 -5.15 -1.64
CA GLY A 93 13.53 -4.60 -2.96
C GLY A 93 14.70 -3.60 -2.99
N LYS A 94 15.38 -3.37 -1.86
CA LYS A 94 16.60 -2.56 -1.76
C LYS A 94 17.90 -3.37 -1.71
N ALA A 95 17.83 -4.70 -1.67
CA ALA A 95 18.99 -5.59 -1.67
C ALA A 95 19.54 -5.83 -3.09
#